data_AF-A0A2R8N8I5-F1
#
_entry.id   AF-A0A2R8N8I5-F1
#
_cell.length_a   1.000
_cell.length_b   1.000
_cell.length_c   1.000
_cell.angle_alpha   90.00
_cell.angle_beta   90.00
_cell.angle_gamma   90.00
#
_symmetry.space_group_name_H-M   'P 1'
#
loop_
_entity.id
_entity.type
_entity.pdbx_description
1 polymer ?
#
loop_
_entity_poly.entity_id
_entity_poly.type
_entity_poly.pdbx_seq_one_letter_code
_entity_poly.pdbx_strand_id
1 'polypeptide(L)'
;MSPLVTWHVKLNGPGVVHLFGCCEQVVTLFPSSDPRKEYMLGRLILMLDSTHESKAVRWLWVCHRRRLSPELSPDQDVYSLSVDLSVTNGGKTTLAKNLQKHLPNCSIICQDDFFKPESEIETDKNGFLQYDVLEALNMEKMMSAISSWKENARCSVVSTDWESAEEIAILIIEGFLLFNYKPLDTMWNRSYFLTVPYEECKRRRSTRVYEPPDSPGYFDGHVWPMYLKHRQEMQDITWEVVYLDGTKSKEDLFLQVYEDLIQQLAKQKCLQLTA
;
A
#
# COMPACT_ATOMS: atom_id res chain seq x y z
N MET A 1 32.54 7.91 15.31
CA MET A 1 33.13 6.90 16.23
C MET A 1 32.83 7.37 17.65
N SER A 2 31.97 6.66 18.38
CA SER A 2 31.67 6.91 19.80
C SER A 2 32.58 6.02 20.67
N PRO A 3 32.99 6.44 21.88
CA PRO A 3 33.95 5.68 22.68
C PRO A 3 33.30 4.39 23.22
N LEU A 4 34.07 3.30 23.22
CA LEU A 4 33.70 2.02 23.83
C LEU A 4 33.65 2.19 25.36
N VAL A 5 32.49 1.91 25.94
CA VAL A 5 32.33 1.82 27.41
C VAL A 5 32.70 0.41 27.85
N THR A 6 33.73 0.29 28.68
CA THR A 6 34.20 -0.99 29.23
C THR A 6 33.47 -1.30 30.53
N TRP A 7 32.96 -2.53 30.66
CA TRP A 7 32.28 -3.02 31.86
C TRP A 7 33.11 -4.13 32.51
N HIS A 8 33.15 -4.14 33.85
CA HIS A 8 33.81 -5.20 34.61
C HIS A 8 32.76 -6.05 35.35
N VAL A 9 32.86 -7.37 35.20
CA VAL A 9 31.98 -8.35 35.85
C VAL A 9 32.72 -9.00 37.01
N LYS A 10 32.13 -9.00 38.20
CA LYS A 10 32.67 -9.73 39.37
C LYS A 10 31.62 -10.70 39.90
N LEU A 11 32.01 -11.97 40.00
CA LEU A 11 31.19 -13.04 40.59
C LEU A 11 31.50 -13.12 42.09
N ASN A 12 30.48 -12.95 42.94
CA ASN A 12 30.63 -13.05 44.39
C ASN A 12 29.72 -14.17 44.92
N GLY A 13 30.18 -15.42 44.81
CA GLY A 13 29.43 -16.60 45.27
C GLY A 13 28.44 -17.16 44.23
N PRO A 14 27.76 -18.28 44.55
CA PRO A 14 26.91 -18.98 43.62
C PRO A 14 25.68 -18.15 43.23
N GLY A 15 25.67 -17.67 41.98
CA GLY A 15 24.53 -17.01 41.35
C GLY A 15 24.39 -15.50 41.60
N VAL A 16 25.38 -14.84 42.24
CA VAL A 16 25.36 -13.37 42.42
C VAL A 16 26.39 -12.72 41.50
N VAL A 17 25.91 -11.88 40.59
CA VAL A 17 26.73 -11.13 39.62
C VAL A 17 26.64 -9.64 39.93
N HIS A 18 27.79 -8.99 40.11
CA HIS A 18 27.89 -7.54 40.18
C HIS A 18 28.51 -7.00 38.88
N LEU A 19 27.84 -6.01 38.29
CA LEU A 19 28.31 -5.26 37.14
C LEU A 19 28.73 -3.87 37.59
N PHE A 20 29.95 -3.46 37.22
CA PHE A 20 30.48 -2.13 37.53
C PHE A 20 30.64 -1.33 36.24
N GLY A 21 29.94 -0.20 36.16
CA GLY A 21 30.05 0.78 35.08
C GLY A 21 30.74 2.06 35.56
N CYS A 22 31.22 2.87 34.61
CA CYS A 22 31.94 4.12 34.86
C CYS A 22 31.07 5.24 35.50
N CYS A 23 29.77 5.00 35.69
CA CYS A 23 28.88 5.80 36.52
C CYS A 23 28.34 4.87 37.62
N GLU A 24 28.50 5.26 38.87
CA GLU A 24 28.44 4.47 40.13
C GLU A 24 27.11 3.74 40.44
N GLN A 25 26.52 3.03 39.48
CA GLN A 25 25.37 2.18 39.70
C GLN A 25 25.81 0.73 39.84
N VAL A 26 25.67 0.20 41.07
CA VAL A 26 25.83 -1.21 41.38
C VAL A 26 24.46 -1.88 41.26
N VAL A 27 24.30 -2.76 40.27
CA VAL A 27 23.11 -3.61 40.16
C VAL A 27 23.45 -4.99 40.70
N THR A 28 22.68 -5.46 41.68
CA THR A 28 22.83 -6.78 42.28
C THR A 28 21.67 -7.66 41.83
N LEU A 29 21.98 -8.77 41.17
CA LEU A 29 20.99 -9.73 40.70
C LEU A 29 20.99 -10.96 41.61
N PHE A 30 19.79 -11.42 41.99
CA PHE A 30 19.60 -12.61 42.82
C PHE A 30 19.20 -13.82 41.95
N PRO A 31 19.54 -15.06 42.35
CA PRO A 31 19.20 -16.25 41.59
C PRO A 31 17.68 -16.46 41.55
N SER A 32 17.14 -16.77 40.37
CA SER A 32 15.75 -17.23 40.17
C SER A 32 15.77 -18.67 39.70
N SER A 33 14.88 -19.52 40.20
CA SER A 33 14.75 -20.94 39.85
C SER A 33 14.05 -21.19 38.50
N ASP A 34 13.79 -20.12 37.74
CA ASP A 34 13.11 -20.17 36.44
C ASP A 34 14.15 -19.90 35.32
N PRO A 35 14.45 -20.90 34.47
CA PRO A 35 15.47 -20.78 33.42
C PRO A 35 15.08 -19.84 32.27
N ARG A 36 13.89 -19.23 32.30
CA ARG A 36 13.39 -18.31 31.26
C ARG A 36 13.28 -16.84 31.68
N LYS A 37 13.85 -16.43 32.83
CA LYS A 37 13.91 -15.01 33.20
C LYS A 37 15.13 -14.33 32.58
N GLU A 38 14.96 -13.75 31.40
CA GLU A 38 15.87 -12.75 30.83
C GLU A 38 15.81 -11.47 31.68
N TYR A 39 16.94 -11.08 32.26
CA TYR A 39 17.06 -9.77 32.92
C TYR A 39 17.40 -8.71 31.86
N MET A 40 16.39 -7.96 31.41
CA MET A 40 16.56 -6.82 30.51
C MET A 40 17.00 -5.58 31.31
N LEU A 41 18.32 -5.33 31.36
CA LEU A 41 18.82 -3.97 31.53
C LEU A 41 19.12 -3.40 30.14
N GLY A 42 18.73 -2.15 29.91
CA GLY A 42 18.76 -1.48 28.60
C GLY A 42 19.89 -1.94 27.67
N ARG A 43 19.49 -2.51 26.51
CA ARG A 43 20.34 -2.95 25.40
C ARG A 43 21.49 -3.92 25.74
N LEU A 44 21.36 -4.76 26.78
CA LEU A 44 22.26 -5.91 26.97
C LEU A 44 21.46 -7.13 27.46
N ILE A 45 21.49 -8.23 26.71
CA ILE A 45 20.91 -9.51 27.14
C ILE A 45 22.05 -10.39 27.63
N LEU A 46 22.02 -10.77 28.91
CA LEU A 46 22.95 -11.73 29.49
C LEU A 46 22.19 -13.04 29.75
N MET A 47 22.59 -14.11 29.09
CA MET A 47 22.14 -15.46 29.41
C MET A 47 23.21 -16.16 30.24
N LEU A 48 22.84 -16.62 31.43
CA LEU A 48 23.69 -17.44 32.29
C LEU A 48 23.19 -18.87 32.23
N ASP A 49 24.02 -19.77 31.70
CA ASP A 49 23.77 -21.20 31.74
C ASP A 49 24.09 -21.73 33.15
N SER A 50 23.16 -22.47 33.74
CA SER A 50 23.26 -23.00 35.10
C SER A 50 23.92 -24.39 35.17
N THR A 51 24.65 -24.80 34.14
CA THR A 51 25.27 -26.14 34.13
C THR A 51 26.80 -26.10 34.03
N HIS A 52 27.41 -26.49 35.14
CA HIS A 52 28.81 -26.88 35.35
C HIS A 52 29.93 -25.83 35.21
N GLU A 53 30.80 -25.93 36.22
CA GLU A 53 32.03 -25.19 36.46
C GLU A 53 32.91 -24.96 35.23
N SER A 54 33.52 -23.77 35.22
CA SER A 54 34.78 -23.43 34.57
C SER A 54 34.76 -23.04 33.07
N LYS A 55 34.97 -21.73 32.88
CA LYS A 55 35.79 -21.12 31.82
C LYS A 55 35.31 -21.29 30.37
N ALA A 56 34.32 -20.51 29.95
CA ALA A 56 34.28 -19.94 28.60
C ALA A 56 33.24 -18.82 28.50
N VAL A 57 33.67 -17.56 28.60
CA VAL A 57 32.88 -16.44 28.05
C VAL A 57 33.19 -16.41 26.56
N ARG A 58 32.27 -16.94 25.73
CA ARG A 58 32.38 -16.89 24.27
C ARG A 58 31.91 -15.51 23.81
N TRP A 59 32.79 -14.74 23.19
CA TRP A 59 32.47 -13.45 22.58
C TRP A 59 31.53 -13.67 21.38
N LEU A 60 30.27 -13.28 21.52
CA LEU A 60 29.33 -13.29 20.39
C LEU A 60 29.30 -11.90 19.75
N TRP A 61 29.59 -11.89 18.46
CA TRP A 61 29.58 -10.73 17.57
C TRP A 61 28.18 -10.10 17.52
N VAL A 62 28.08 -8.78 17.63
CA VAL A 62 26.82 -8.03 17.40
C VAL A 62 26.54 -8.07 15.90
N CYS A 63 25.84 -9.11 15.46
CA CYS A 63 25.20 -9.11 14.15
C CYS A 63 23.86 -8.40 14.31
N HIS A 64 23.67 -7.29 13.60
CA HIS A 64 22.40 -6.60 13.46
C HIS A 64 21.37 -7.57 12.86
N ARG A 65 20.64 -8.31 13.68
CA ARG A 65 19.53 -9.17 13.23
C ARG A 65 18.27 -8.79 13.99
N ARG A 66 17.36 -8.19 13.23
CA ARG A 66 15.90 -8.31 13.30
C ARG A 66 15.48 -9.31 14.38
N ARG A 67 14.89 -8.80 15.46
CA ARG A 67 14.07 -9.63 16.34
C ARG A 67 12.87 -10.05 15.49
N LEU A 68 12.68 -11.37 15.38
CA LEU A 68 11.45 -11.98 14.92
C LEU A 68 10.35 -11.49 15.84
N SER A 69 9.62 -10.47 15.38
CA SER A 69 8.25 -10.20 15.81
C SER A 69 7.42 -11.48 15.62
N PRO A 70 6.29 -11.67 16.33
CA PRO A 70 5.28 -12.59 15.82
C PRO A 70 5.06 -12.18 14.35
N GLU A 71 5.06 -13.16 13.43
CA GLU A 71 4.78 -12.92 12.02
C GLU A 71 3.41 -12.22 11.92
N LEU A 72 3.41 -10.89 11.97
CA LEU A 72 2.39 -10.09 11.35
C LEU A 72 2.45 -10.50 9.89
N SER A 73 1.31 -11.01 9.41
CA SER A 73 1.05 -11.23 7.99
C SER A 73 1.71 -10.12 7.15
N PRO A 74 2.47 -10.45 6.09
CA PRO A 74 3.13 -9.46 5.24
C PRO A 74 2.18 -8.42 4.60
N ASP A 75 0.87 -8.65 4.69
CA ASP A 75 -0.19 -7.90 4.02
C ASP A 75 -0.94 -6.90 4.89
N GLN A 76 -0.60 -6.74 6.18
CA GLN A 76 -1.31 -5.76 7.02
C GLN A 76 -0.81 -4.32 6.82
N ASP A 77 -1.79 -3.48 6.48
CA ASP A 77 -1.94 -2.05 6.78
C ASP A 77 -1.23 -1.04 5.87
N VAL A 78 -1.49 -1.21 4.57
CA VAL A 78 -1.55 -0.07 3.65
C VAL A 78 -2.85 -0.20 2.85
N TYR A 79 -3.83 0.68 3.08
CA TYR A 79 -5.12 0.59 2.40
C TYR A 79 -5.01 1.18 0.99
N SER A 80 -5.18 0.34 -0.02
CA SER A 80 -5.35 0.75 -1.42
C SER A 80 -6.84 0.70 -1.76
N LEU A 81 -7.50 1.84 -1.62
CA LEU A 81 -8.81 2.07 -2.19
C LEU A 81 -8.69 2.32 -3.69
N SER A 82 -8.67 1.29 -4.51
CA SER A 82 -8.52 1.49 -5.94
C SER A 82 -9.85 1.75 -6.62
N VAL A 83 -10.11 3.03 -6.85
CA VAL A 83 -11.32 3.53 -7.50
C VAL A 83 -11.09 3.56 -9.01
N ASP A 84 -11.31 2.42 -9.69
CA ASP A 84 -11.50 2.44 -11.14
C ASP A 84 -12.82 3.16 -11.46
N LEU A 85 -12.82 3.95 -12.52
CA LEU A 85 -13.95 4.79 -12.89
C LEU A 85 -14.16 4.68 -14.40
N SER A 86 -14.17 3.47 -14.92
CA SER A 86 -14.10 3.25 -16.36
C SER A 86 -15.13 4.00 -17.22
N VAL A 87 -14.82 4.05 -18.51
CA VAL A 87 -15.23 5.00 -19.54
C VAL A 87 -14.31 6.23 -19.59
N THR A 88 -13.73 6.45 -20.77
CA THR A 88 -13.12 7.74 -21.11
C THR A 88 -14.13 8.86 -20.88
N ASN A 89 -13.74 9.93 -20.21
CA ASN A 89 -14.64 11.05 -19.88
C ASN A 89 -15.80 10.71 -18.91
N GLY A 90 -15.71 9.61 -18.14
CA GLY A 90 -16.69 9.25 -17.12
C GLY A 90 -16.73 10.18 -15.90
N GLY A 91 -15.70 11.00 -15.69
CA GLY A 91 -15.54 11.84 -14.48
C GLY A 91 -14.55 11.30 -13.45
N LYS A 92 -13.71 10.33 -13.86
CA LYS A 92 -12.75 9.59 -13.02
C LYS A 92 -11.95 10.44 -12.04
N THR A 93 -11.03 11.19 -12.62
CA THR A 93 -10.09 12.06 -11.93
C THR A 93 -10.83 13.11 -11.10
N THR A 94 -12.04 13.51 -11.50
CA THR A 94 -12.87 14.45 -10.72
C THR A 94 -13.37 13.81 -9.42
N LEU A 95 -13.93 12.60 -9.50
CA LEU A 95 -14.40 11.88 -8.32
C LEU A 95 -13.23 11.50 -7.40
N ALA A 96 -12.11 10.99 -7.95
CA ALA A 96 -10.90 10.69 -7.18
C ALA A 96 -10.38 11.91 -6.41
N LYS A 97 -10.25 13.07 -7.09
CA LYS A 97 -9.85 14.34 -6.45
C LYS A 97 -10.85 14.82 -5.43
N ASN A 98 -12.15 14.58 -5.64
CA ASN A 98 -13.18 14.98 -4.67
C ASN A 98 -13.12 14.10 -3.41
N LEU A 99 -12.93 12.79 -3.56
CA LEU A 99 -12.72 11.84 -2.46
C LEU A 99 -11.47 12.19 -1.65
N GLN A 100 -10.34 12.44 -2.32
CA GLN A 100 -9.09 12.81 -1.66
C GLN A 100 -9.24 14.05 -0.76
N LYS A 101 -10.04 15.04 -1.15
CA LYS A 101 -10.28 16.24 -0.33
C LYS A 101 -11.02 15.96 0.98
N HIS A 102 -11.77 14.86 1.04
CA HIS A 102 -12.64 14.51 2.17
C HIS A 102 -12.14 13.29 2.95
N LEU A 103 -11.02 12.69 2.54
CA LEU A 103 -10.40 11.54 3.18
C LEU A 103 -9.05 11.94 3.79
N PRO A 104 -8.79 11.61 5.06
CA PRO A 104 -7.48 11.82 5.66
C PRO A 104 -6.45 10.89 5.03
N ASN A 105 -5.17 11.30 5.05
CA ASN A 105 -4.03 10.52 4.58
C ASN A 105 -4.26 9.84 3.20
N CYS A 106 -4.85 10.58 2.25
CA CYS A 106 -5.26 10.05 0.95
C CYS A 106 -4.36 10.53 -0.20
N SER A 107 -3.81 9.58 -0.95
CA SER A 107 -3.01 9.83 -2.17
C SER A 107 -3.74 9.33 -3.43
N ILE A 108 -3.40 9.87 -4.59
CA ILE A 108 -3.96 9.44 -5.89
C ILE A 108 -2.81 9.04 -6.83
N ILE A 109 -2.97 7.92 -7.53
CA ILE A 109 -2.17 7.53 -8.70
C ILE A 109 -3.11 7.46 -9.90
N CYS A 110 -2.80 8.24 -10.95
CA CYS A 110 -3.57 8.29 -12.19
C CYS A 110 -2.91 7.43 -13.27
N GLN A 111 -3.63 6.47 -13.85
CA GLN A 111 -3.12 5.59 -14.91
C GLN A 111 -2.67 6.37 -16.15
N ASP A 112 -3.33 7.50 -16.46
CA ASP A 112 -2.99 8.35 -17.62
C ASP A 112 -1.55 8.92 -17.52
N ASP A 113 -0.95 9.00 -16.32
CA ASP A 113 0.44 9.45 -16.13
C ASP A 113 1.49 8.42 -16.61
N PHE A 114 1.04 7.21 -16.98
CA PHE A 114 1.90 6.08 -17.34
C PHE A 114 1.78 5.69 -18.82
N PHE A 115 1.19 6.52 -19.68
CA PHE A 115 1.27 6.30 -21.12
C PHE A 115 2.72 6.31 -21.62
N LYS A 116 3.01 5.42 -22.56
CA LYS A 116 4.26 5.41 -23.32
C LYS A 116 4.29 6.61 -24.27
N PRO A 117 5.49 7.07 -24.69
CA PRO A 117 5.57 8.10 -25.73
C PRO A 117 4.94 7.61 -27.03
N GLU A 118 4.35 8.52 -27.82
CA GLU A 118 3.66 8.21 -29.08
C GLU A 118 4.51 7.35 -30.03
N SER A 119 5.83 7.53 -30.03
CA SER A 119 6.77 6.74 -30.86
C SER A 119 6.77 5.23 -30.55
N GLU A 120 6.29 4.84 -29.38
CA GLU A 120 6.15 3.43 -28.96
C GLU A 120 4.71 2.91 -29.09
N ILE A 121 3.78 3.75 -29.54
CA ILE A 121 2.37 3.38 -29.70
C ILE A 121 2.17 2.78 -31.09
N GLU A 122 1.74 1.52 -31.13
CA GLU A 122 1.45 0.84 -32.38
C GLU A 122 0.22 1.44 -33.08
N THR A 123 0.18 1.28 -34.39
CA THR A 123 -0.96 1.68 -35.23
C THR A 123 -1.57 0.43 -35.85
N ASP A 124 -2.90 0.30 -35.81
CA ASP A 124 -3.57 -0.83 -36.45
C ASP A 124 -3.61 -0.72 -37.99
N LYS A 125 -4.17 -1.74 -38.63
CA LYS A 125 -4.37 -1.78 -40.09
C LYS A 125 -5.24 -0.65 -40.65
N ASN A 126 -6.03 0.02 -39.81
CA ASN A 126 -6.92 1.11 -40.19
C ASN A 126 -6.29 2.49 -39.94
N GLY A 127 -5.07 2.54 -39.38
CA GLY A 127 -4.38 3.79 -39.06
C GLY A 127 -4.71 4.34 -37.66
N PHE A 128 -5.33 3.55 -36.78
CA PHE A 128 -5.65 3.98 -35.41
C PHE A 128 -4.53 3.66 -34.43
N LEU A 129 -4.07 4.69 -33.70
CA LEU A 129 -3.13 4.54 -32.61
C LEU A 129 -3.74 3.70 -31.48
N GLN A 130 -3.03 2.70 -31.01
CA GLN A 130 -3.52 1.74 -30.03
C GLN A 130 -3.33 2.28 -28.61
N TYR A 131 -4.00 3.36 -28.21
CA TYR A 131 -3.89 3.90 -26.83
C TYR A 131 -4.73 3.13 -25.81
N ASP A 132 -5.93 2.68 -26.19
CA ASP A 132 -6.83 1.96 -25.28
C ASP A 132 -6.45 0.48 -25.04
N VAL A 133 -5.16 0.13 -24.94
CA VAL A 133 -4.67 -1.23 -24.62
C VAL A 133 -3.60 -1.17 -23.52
N LEU A 134 -3.36 -2.28 -22.81
CA LEU A 134 -2.34 -2.33 -21.74
C LEU A 134 -0.93 -2.09 -22.27
N GLU A 135 -0.67 -2.49 -23.51
CA GLU A 135 0.62 -2.33 -24.20
C GLU A 135 1.01 -0.86 -24.41
N ALA A 136 0.04 0.05 -24.41
CA ALA A 136 0.26 1.50 -24.51
C ALA A 136 0.75 2.12 -23.18
N LEU A 137 0.68 1.38 -22.08
CA LEU A 137 0.98 1.84 -20.74
C LEU A 137 2.28 1.21 -20.23
N ASN A 138 3.06 1.99 -19.49
CA ASN A 138 4.17 1.49 -18.70
C ASN A 138 3.68 1.02 -17.33
N MET A 139 3.02 -0.14 -17.31
CA MET A 139 2.44 -0.73 -16.10
C MET A 139 3.50 -1.12 -15.07
N GLU A 140 4.73 -1.42 -15.47
CA GLU A 140 5.84 -1.67 -14.54
C GLU A 140 6.22 -0.42 -13.74
N LYS A 141 6.27 0.74 -14.41
CA LYS A 141 6.49 2.04 -13.77
C LYS A 141 5.33 2.38 -12.82
N MET A 142 4.09 2.04 -13.20
CA MET A 142 2.92 2.20 -12.33
C MET A 142 3.00 1.32 -11.08
N MET A 143 3.36 0.03 -11.22
CA MET A 143 3.59 -0.89 -10.11
C MET A 143 4.71 -0.40 -9.18
N SER A 144 5.76 0.18 -9.75
CA SER A 144 6.85 0.79 -8.99
C SER A 144 6.37 1.98 -8.16
N ALA A 145 5.56 2.87 -8.75
CA ALA A 145 4.96 4.00 -8.04
C ALA A 145 4.05 3.56 -6.88
N ILE A 146 3.22 2.53 -7.10
CA ILE A 146 2.38 1.94 -6.06
C ILE A 146 3.24 1.35 -4.94
N SER A 147 4.30 0.62 -5.29
CA SER A 147 5.21 0.00 -4.31
C SER A 147 5.94 1.05 -3.48
N SER A 148 6.43 2.13 -4.11
CA SER A 148 7.04 3.27 -3.40
C SER A 148 6.05 3.95 -2.46
N TRP A 149 4.79 4.11 -2.88
CA TRP A 149 3.76 4.66 -1.99
C TRP A 149 3.50 3.74 -0.79
N LYS A 150 3.41 2.43 -1.00
CA LYS A 150 3.22 1.45 0.09
C LYS A 150 4.35 1.50 1.12
N GLU A 151 5.60 1.61 0.68
CA GLU A 151 6.75 1.73 1.59
C GLU A 151 6.69 3.02 2.42
N ASN A 152 6.38 4.15 1.77
CA ASN A 152 6.27 5.44 2.46
C ASN A 152 5.11 5.47 3.47
N ALA A 153 3.97 4.87 3.12
CA ALA A 153 2.82 4.75 4.02
C ALA A 153 3.19 4.01 5.31
N ARG A 154 3.95 2.90 5.20
CA ARG A 154 4.44 2.14 6.36
C ARG A 154 5.38 2.95 7.25
N CYS A 155 6.29 3.73 6.67
CA CYS A 155 7.22 4.54 7.45
C CYS A 155 6.53 5.70 8.20
N SER A 156 5.46 6.26 7.63
CA SER A 156 4.75 7.40 8.24
C SER A 156 4.06 7.03 9.56
N VAL A 157 3.46 5.84 9.63
CA VAL A 157 2.71 5.33 10.80
C VAL A 157 3.62 5.01 12.00
N VAL A 158 4.89 4.66 11.77
CA VAL A 158 5.84 4.26 12.83
C VAL A 158 6.44 5.46 13.59
N SER A 159 6.25 6.69 13.10
CA SER A 159 7.01 7.86 13.54
C SER A 159 6.30 8.80 14.54
N THR A 160 5.04 8.54 14.89
CA THR A 160 4.26 9.40 15.80
C THR A 160 4.01 8.70 17.13
N ASP A 161 4.11 9.49 18.21
CA ASP A 161 3.94 9.06 19.60
C ASP A 161 2.68 8.21 19.84
N TRP A 162 2.76 7.27 20.79
CA TRP A 162 1.84 6.17 21.13
C TRP A 162 0.38 6.54 21.48
N GLU A 163 -0.12 7.73 21.14
CA GLU A 163 -1.45 8.22 21.49
C GLU A 163 -2.30 8.77 20.32
N SER A 164 -1.77 8.88 19.10
CA SER A 164 -2.60 9.22 17.93
C SER A 164 -3.18 7.94 17.31
N ALA A 165 -4.51 7.83 17.29
CA ALA A 165 -5.26 6.74 16.68
C ALA A 165 -4.66 6.34 15.31
N GLU A 166 -4.45 5.04 15.11
CA GLU A 166 -3.93 4.43 13.87
C GLU A 166 -4.60 5.05 12.63
N GLU A 167 -3.90 5.99 11.99
CA GLU A 167 -4.44 6.74 10.86
C GLU A 167 -4.19 5.93 9.58
N ILE A 168 -5.24 5.26 9.14
CA ILE A 168 -5.28 4.47 7.90
C ILE A 168 -4.80 5.32 6.72
N ALA A 169 -3.68 4.93 6.10
CA ALA A 169 -3.21 5.49 4.84
C ALA A 169 -4.04 4.97 3.67
N ILE A 170 -4.58 5.87 2.85
CA ILE A 170 -5.48 5.56 1.73
C ILE A 170 -4.80 5.88 0.40
N LEU A 171 -4.76 4.94 -0.53
CA LEU A 171 -4.38 5.18 -1.92
C LEU A 171 -5.56 4.98 -2.85
N ILE A 172 -5.85 6.01 -3.65
CA ILE A 172 -6.76 5.96 -4.78
C ILE A 172 -5.97 5.69 -6.07
N ILE A 173 -6.22 4.54 -6.69
CA ILE A 173 -5.72 4.25 -8.03
C ILE A 173 -6.89 4.41 -9.00
N GLU A 174 -6.78 5.37 -9.92
CA GLU A 174 -7.81 5.66 -10.93
C GLU A 174 -7.25 5.48 -12.34
N GLY A 175 -8.05 4.90 -13.23
CA GLY A 175 -7.64 4.53 -14.58
C GLY A 175 -8.81 4.04 -15.41
N PHE A 176 -8.55 3.55 -16.61
CA PHE A 176 -9.60 2.99 -17.48
C PHE A 176 -9.39 1.50 -17.79
N LEU A 177 -8.22 0.96 -17.40
CA LEU A 177 -7.71 -0.37 -17.77
C LEU A 177 -7.20 -1.18 -16.56
N LEU A 178 -7.56 -0.78 -15.34
CA LEU A 178 -6.97 -1.32 -14.11
C LEU A 178 -7.33 -2.79 -13.87
N PHE A 179 -8.61 -3.15 -14.03
CA PHE A 179 -9.12 -4.47 -13.65
C PHE A 179 -8.75 -5.61 -14.61
N ASN A 180 -8.09 -5.29 -15.71
CA ASN A 180 -7.66 -6.26 -16.70
C ASN A 180 -6.18 -6.61 -16.51
N TYR A 181 -5.48 -5.89 -15.61
CA TYR A 181 -4.08 -6.09 -15.33
C TYR A 181 -3.88 -7.03 -14.14
N LYS A 182 -3.66 -8.32 -14.45
CA LYS A 182 -3.57 -9.42 -13.49
C LYS A 182 -2.67 -9.20 -12.26
N PRO A 183 -1.51 -8.51 -12.36
CA PRO A 183 -0.70 -8.23 -11.19
C PRO A 183 -1.38 -7.37 -10.11
N LEU A 184 -2.51 -6.71 -10.41
CA LEU A 184 -3.28 -5.92 -9.47
C LEU A 184 -4.49 -6.65 -8.87
N ASP A 185 -4.86 -7.84 -9.35
CA ASP A 185 -6.11 -8.55 -9.00
C ASP A 185 -6.33 -8.71 -7.48
N THR A 186 -5.25 -8.93 -6.71
CA THR A 186 -5.31 -9.15 -5.26
C THR A 186 -5.11 -7.90 -4.42
N MET A 187 -4.89 -6.73 -5.05
CA MET A 187 -4.57 -5.49 -4.35
C MET A 187 -5.81 -4.75 -3.84
N TRP A 188 -6.97 -4.99 -4.43
CA TRP A 188 -8.13 -4.12 -4.27
C TRP A 188 -8.91 -4.38 -2.98
N ASN A 189 -9.01 -3.36 -2.12
CA ASN A 189 -9.89 -3.43 -0.93
C ASN A 189 -11.35 -3.11 -1.28
N ARG A 190 -11.56 -2.19 -2.22
CA ARG A 190 -12.88 -1.82 -2.73
C ARG A 190 -12.71 -1.28 -4.14
N SER A 191 -13.60 -1.69 -5.04
CA SER A 191 -13.51 -1.46 -6.48
C SER A 191 -14.80 -0.82 -6.97
N TYR A 192 -14.69 0.30 -7.67
CA TYR A 192 -15.81 0.94 -8.35
C TYR A 192 -15.62 0.85 -9.86
N PHE A 193 -16.68 1.04 -10.64
CA PHE A 193 -16.58 1.08 -12.10
C PHE A 193 -17.67 2.00 -12.65
N LEU A 194 -17.29 3.14 -13.23
CA LEU A 194 -18.28 4.00 -13.88
C LEU A 194 -18.76 3.38 -15.19
N THR A 195 -20.03 3.60 -15.47
CA THR A 195 -20.66 3.17 -16.72
C THR A 195 -21.36 4.36 -17.33
N VAL A 196 -21.12 4.58 -18.62
CA VAL A 196 -21.78 5.64 -19.40
C VAL A 196 -22.23 5.00 -20.71
N PRO A 197 -23.49 5.20 -21.13
CA PRO A 197 -23.96 4.71 -22.42
C PRO A 197 -23.13 5.24 -23.58
N TYR A 198 -23.04 4.47 -24.66
CA TYR A 198 -22.26 4.77 -25.87
C TYR A 198 -22.43 6.23 -26.35
N GLU A 199 -23.67 6.68 -26.55
CA GLU A 199 -23.97 8.00 -27.09
C GLU A 199 -23.43 9.13 -26.19
N GLU A 200 -23.65 9.01 -24.89
CA GLU A 200 -23.19 10.01 -23.93
C GLU A 200 -21.66 9.99 -23.80
N CYS A 201 -21.05 8.80 -23.84
CA CYS A 201 -19.59 8.66 -23.86
C CYS A 201 -18.98 9.33 -25.09
N LYS A 202 -19.51 9.03 -26.28
CA LYS A 202 -19.07 9.63 -27.56
C LYS A 202 -19.19 11.14 -27.54
N ARG A 203 -20.33 11.65 -27.07
CA ARG A 203 -20.59 13.08 -26.92
C ARG A 203 -19.57 13.73 -25.98
N ARG A 204 -19.32 13.15 -24.80
CA ARG A 204 -18.32 13.66 -23.85
C ARG A 204 -16.90 13.61 -24.39
N ARG A 205 -16.49 12.50 -25.03
CA ARG A 205 -15.17 12.33 -25.64
C ARG A 205 -14.91 13.43 -26.67
N SER A 206 -15.88 13.68 -27.54
CA SER A 206 -15.79 14.68 -28.61
C SER A 206 -15.59 16.12 -28.10
N THR A 207 -15.87 16.40 -26.83
CA THR A 207 -15.63 17.72 -26.21
C THR A 207 -14.25 17.88 -25.58
N ARG A 208 -13.48 16.79 -25.44
CA ARG A 208 -12.15 16.80 -24.86
C ARG A 208 -11.10 16.75 -25.96
N VAL A 209 -10.06 17.55 -25.80
CA VAL A 209 -8.88 17.52 -26.69
C VAL A 209 -7.83 16.63 -26.05
N TYR A 210 -7.39 15.62 -26.80
CA TYR A 210 -6.30 14.71 -26.45
C TYR A 210 -5.02 15.13 -27.18
N GLU A 211 -3.88 14.65 -26.69
CA GLU A 211 -2.59 14.79 -27.35
C GLU A 211 -2.02 13.37 -27.56
N PRO A 212 -1.93 12.89 -28.82
CA PRO A 212 -2.43 13.54 -30.04
C PRO A 212 -3.98 13.58 -30.09
N PRO A 213 -4.58 14.48 -30.88
CA PRO A 213 -6.03 14.55 -31.02
C PRO A 213 -6.63 13.28 -31.62
N ASP A 214 -7.85 12.94 -31.20
CA ASP A 214 -8.61 11.81 -31.76
C ASP A 214 -8.77 11.98 -33.29
N SER A 215 -8.37 10.97 -34.06
CA SER A 215 -8.55 10.96 -35.51
C SER A 215 -10.02 10.73 -35.90
N PRO A 216 -10.44 11.08 -37.13
CA PRO A 216 -11.81 10.82 -37.58
C PRO A 216 -12.18 9.34 -37.45
N GLY A 217 -13.29 9.05 -36.77
CA GLY A 217 -13.77 7.68 -36.53
C GLY A 217 -13.06 6.93 -35.40
N TYR A 218 -12.09 7.55 -34.71
CA TYR A 218 -11.31 6.89 -33.66
C TYR A 218 -12.17 6.31 -32.52
N PHE A 219 -13.22 7.03 -32.11
CA PHE A 219 -14.10 6.55 -31.04
C PHE A 219 -14.81 5.23 -31.40
N ASP A 220 -15.34 5.15 -32.63
CA ASP A 220 -16.11 4.00 -33.10
C ASP A 220 -15.19 2.85 -33.53
N GLY A 221 -14.03 3.20 -34.10
CA GLY A 221 -13.07 2.24 -34.66
C GLY A 221 -12.11 1.66 -33.63
N HIS A 222 -11.84 2.36 -32.53
CA HIS A 222 -10.85 1.96 -31.54
C HIS A 222 -11.37 2.03 -30.10
N VAL A 223 -11.72 3.22 -29.61
CA VAL A 223 -12.01 3.47 -28.18
C VAL A 223 -13.16 2.59 -27.66
N TRP A 224 -14.31 2.60 -28.35
CA TRP A 224 -15.48 1.85 -27.91
C TRP A 224 -15.33 0.33 -28.07
N PRO A 225 -14.81 -0.20 -29.20
CA PRO A 225 -14.47 -1.61 -29.31
C PRO A 225 -13.53 -2.09 -28.20
N MET A 226 -12.49 -1.31 -27.86
CA MET A 226 -11.56 -1.66 -26.79
C MET A 226 -12.24 -1.64 -25.42
N TYR A 227 -13.08 -0.65 -25.13
CA TYR A 227 -13.90 -0.64 -23.92
C TYR A 227 -14.79 -1.89 -23.81
N LEU A 228 -15.46 -2.31 -24.89
CA LEU A 228 -16.29 -3.52 -24.90
C LEU A 228 -15.47 -4.79 -24.66
N LYS A 229 -14.28 -4.88 -25.28
CA LYS A 229 -13.32 -5.96 -25.01
C LYS A 229 -12.96 -5.99 -23.53
N HIS A 230 -12.65 -4.84 -22.93
CA HIS A 230 -12.31 -4.78 -21.51
C HIS A 230 -13.49 -5.21 -20.62
N ARG A 231 -14.71 -4.76 -20.93
CA ARG A 231 -15.93 -5.16 -20.24
C ARG A 231 -16.18 -6.66 -20.31
N GLN A 232 -15.81 -7.30 -21.41
CA GLN A 232 -15.92 -8.75 -21.55
C GLN A 232 -14.88 -9.45 -20.69
N GLU A 233 -13.62 -9.02 -20.72
CA GLU A 233 -12.54 -9.56 -19.88
C GLU A 233 -12.82 -9.42 -18.37
N MET A 234 -13.57 -8.37 -17.98
CA MET A 234 -14.01 -8.17 -16.60
C MET A 234 -15.08 -9.17 -16.11
N GLN A 235 -15.71 -9.94 -17.00
CA GLN A 235 -16.72 -10.93 -16.59
C GLN A 235 -16.12 -12.06 -15.75
N ASP A 236 -14.82 -12.31 -15.92
CA ASP A 236 -14.08 -13.37 -15.23
C ASP A 236 -13.37 -12.86 -13.95
N ILE A 237 -13.72 -11.68 -13.45
CA ILE A 237 -13.16 -11.11 -12.23
C ILE A 237 -13.64 -11.87 -10.99
N THR A 238 -12.73 -12.08 -10.04
CA THR A 238 -12.98 -12.87 -8.82
C THR A 238 -13.28 -12.01 -7.59
N TRP A 239 -13.24 -10.69 -7.68
CA TRP A 239 -13.55 -9.75 -6.60
C TRP A 239 -14.81 -8.92 -6.89
N GLU A 240 -15.38 -8.31 -5.85
CA GLU A 240 -16.58 -7.49 -5.97
C GLU A 240 -16.26 -6.14 -6.62
N VAL A 241 -17.04 -5.75 -7.63
CA VAL A 241 -16.97 -4.44 -8.30
C VAL A 241 -18.32 -3.74 -8.20
N VAL A 242 -18.32 -2.51 -7.68
CA VAL A 242 -19.51 -1.66 -7.58
C VAL A 242 -19.66 -0.84 -8.87
N TYR A 243 -20.70 -1.14 -9.64
CA TYR A 243 -20.99 -0.40 -10.86
C TYR A 243 -21.72 0.91 -10.54
N LEU A 244 -21.20 2.01 -11.06
CA LEU A 244 -21.69 3.36 -10.87
C LEU A 244 -22.27 3.90 -12.18
N ASP A 245 -23.36 4.65 -12.08
CA ASP A 245 -23.92 5.37 -13.22
C ASP A 245 -23.19 6.70 -13.41
N GLY A 246 -22.31 6.77 -14.41
CA GLY A 246 -21.53 7.96 -14.74
C GLY A 246 -22.33 9.09 -15.41
N THR A 247 -23.64 8.92 -15.60
CA THR A 247 -24.54 9.98 -16.05
C THR A 247 -25.05 10.87 -14.92
N LYS A 248 -24.91 10.44 -13.67
CA LYS A 248 -25.25 11.21 -12.46
C LYS A 248 -24.37 12.47 -12.31
N SER A 249 -24.82 13.38 -11.45
CA SER A 249 -24.05 14.57 -11.09
C SER A 249 -22.76 14.20 -10.34
N LYS A 250 -21.80 15.13 -10.32
CA LYS A 250 -20.52 14.93 -9.62
C LYS A 250 -20.75 14.76 -8.12
N GLU A 251 -21.68 15.53 -7.56
CA GLU A 251 -22.07 15.51 -6.16
C GLU A 251 -22.73 14.18 -5.79
N ASP A 252 -23.67 13.69 -6.60
CA ASP A 252 -24.35 12.41 -6.34
C ASP A 252 -23.37 11.23 -6.39
N LEU A 253 -22.48 11.20 -7.38
CA LEU A 253 -21.43 10.18 -7.48
C LEU A 253 -20.49 10.23 -6.27
N PHE A 254 -20.10 11.43 -5.86
CA PHE A 254 -19.25 11.61 -4.68
C PHE A 254 -19.93 11.09 -3.43
N LEU A 255 -21.17 11.51 -3.14
CA LEU A 255 -21.89 11.07 -1.94
C LEU A 255 -22.08 9.55 -1.93
N GLN A 256 -22.50 8.97 -3.06
CA GLN A 256 -22.68 7.53 -3.19
C GLN A 256 -21.40 6.74 -2.87
N VAL A 257 -20.26 7.18 -3.40
CA VAL A 257 -18.96 6.49 -3.20
C VAL A 257 -18.39 6.77 -1.82
N TYR A 258 -18.53 8.00 -1.31
CA TYR A 258 -18.04 8.39 0.00
C TYR A 258 -18.76 7.63 1.11
N GLU A 259 -20.09 7.53 1.05
CA GLU A 259 -20.90 6.81 2.04
C GLU A 259 -20.53 5.33 2.10
N ASP A 260 -20.41 4.65 0.95
CA ASP A 260 -19.98 3.26 0.89
C ASP A 260 -18.56 3.11 1.47
N LEU A 261 -17.63 3.97 1.06
CA LEU A 261 -16.26 3.92 1.52
C LEU A 261 -16.12 4.07 3.04
N ILE A 262 -16.81 5.04 3.65
CA ILE A 262 -16.77 5.23 5.10
C ILE A 262 -17.30 3.99 5.84
N GLN A 263 -18.33 3.34 5.30
CA GLN A 263 -18.82 2.08 5.86
C GLN A 263 -17.80 0.95 5.73
N GLN A 264 -17.11 0.84 4.59
CA GLN A 264 -16.05 -0.16 4.41
C GLN A 264 -14.87 0.10 5.36
N LEU A 265 -14.44 1.35 5.51
CA LEU A 265 -13.39 1.74 6.45
C LEU A 265 -13.77 1.42 7.91
N ALA A 266 -15.03 1.67 8.29
CA ALA A 266 -15.51 1.36 9.64
C ALA A 266 -15.53 -0.16 9.92
N LYS A 267 -15.98 -0.98 8.96
CA LYS A 267 -15.95 -2.45 9.06
C LYS A 267 -14.52 -2.97 9.25
N GLN A 268 -13.57 -2.42 8.52
CA GLN A 268 -12.16 -2.82 8.59
C GLN A 268 -11.52 -2.46 9.93
N LYS A 269 -11.76 -1.25 10.46
CA LYS A 269 -11.31 -0.87 11.81
C LYS A 269 -11.86 -1.81 12.88
N CYS A 270 -13.11 -2.24 12.75
CA CYS A 270 -13.70 -3.20 13.68
C CYS A 270 -13.00 -4.56 13.63
N LEU A 271 -12.63 -5.05 12.43
CA LEU A 271 -11.91 -6.31 12.28
C LEU A 271 -10.53 -6.27 12.93
N GLN A 272 -9.78 -5.18 12.76
CA GLN A 272 -8.45 -5.00 13.38
C GLN A 272 -8.51 -4.99 14.92
N LEU A 273 -9.55 -4.40 15.51
CA LEU A 273 -9.73 -4.39 16.98
C LEU A 273 -10.12 -5.76 17.55
N THR A 274 -10.60 -6.68 16.71
CA THR A 274 -11.07 -8.01 17.13
C THR A 274 -10.11 -9.15 16.81
N ALA A 275 -9.03 -8.89 16.07
CA ALA A 275 -8.00 -9.85 15.66
C ALA A 275 -6.85 -9.90 16.67
#